data_AF-A0A401HBW5-F1
#
_entry.id   AF-A0A401HBW5-F1
#
_cell.length_a   1.000
_cell.length_b   1.000
_cell.length_c   1.000
_cell.angle_alpha   90.00
_cell.angle_beta   90.00
_cell.angle_gamma   90.00
#
_symmetry.space_group_name_H-M   'P 1'
#
loop_
_entity.id
_entity.type
_entity.pdbx_description
1 polymer ?
#
loop_
_entity_poly.entity_id
_entity_poly.type
_entity_poly.pdbx_seq_one_letter_code
_entity_poly.pdbx_strand_id
1 'polypeptide(L)'
;MDDNREWWQKVDVSKLSGDARYRILRYVVDKYGRKRVLEETGLSRVTLWRLIEGKSPVRPEYIEPLLKLLTQEEFENIPNIIDTLGRIHKITSTLISLSRQD
;
A
#
# COMPACT_ATOMS: atom_id res chain seq x y z
N MET A 1 16.97 7.08 -21.00
CA MET A 1 15.64 6.52 -21.28
C MET A 1 14.79 6.90 -20.09
N ASP A 2 14.12 8.04 -20.18
CA ASP A 2 13.27 8.58 -19.12
C ASP A 2 12.26 7.54 -18.66
N ASP A 3 12.27 7.25 -17.37
CA ASP A 3 11.38 6.34 -16.69
C ASP A 3 9.99 6.98 -16.62
N ASN A 4 9.29 7.05 -17.77
CA ASN A 4 7.93 7.56 -17.96
C ASN A 4 6.86 6.60 -17.38
N ARG A 5 7.27 5.79 -16.39
CA ARG A 5 6.36 4.97 -15.61
C ARG A 5 5.63 5.88 -14.64
N GLU A 6 4.31 5.76 -14.63
CA GLU A 6 3.50 6.42 -13.62
C GLU A 6 3.99 6.01 -12.22
N TRP A 7 3.98 6.94 -11.26
CA TRP A 7 4.59 6.73 -9.95
C TRP A 7 4.10 5.43 -9.27
N TRP A 8 2.82 5.10 -9.43
CA TRP A 8 2.19 3.92 -8.85
C TRP A 8 2.73 2.60 -9.44
N GLN A 9 3.25 2.61 -10.67
CA GLN A 9 3.92 1.45 -11.29
C GLN A 9 5.28 1.15 -10.66
N LYS A 10 5.85 2.12 -9.94
CA LYS A 10 7.12 1.95 -9.20
C LYS A 10 6.88 1.33 -7.82
N VAL A 11 5.63 1.27 -7.37
CA VAL A 11 5.26 0.67 -6.09
C VAL A 11 5.05 -0.82 -6.26
N ASP A 12 5.93 -1.62 -5.66
CA ASP A 12 5.74 -3.06 -5.55
C ASP A 12 4.74 -3.39 -4.44
N VAL A 13 3.46 -3.48 -4.81
CA VAL A 13 2.35 -3.74 -3.89
C VAL A 13 2.49 -5.07 -3.16
N SER A 14 3.17 -6.06 -3.74
CA SER A 14 3.40 -7.36 -3.11
C SER A 14 4.29 -7.27 -1.87
N LYS A 15 5.16 -6.25 -1.82
CA LYS A 15 6.06 -5.97 -0.68
C LYS A 15 5.40 -5.14 0.41
N LEU A 16 4.21 -4.58 0.17
CA LEU A 16 3.45 -3.89 1.19
C LEU A 16 2.90 -4.89 2.21
N SER A 17 3.12 -4.61 3.49
CA SER A 17 2.51 -5.44 4.55
C SER A 17 0.98 -5.38 4.49
N GLY A 18 0.31 -6.35 5.11
CA GLY A 18 -1.15 -6.31 5.27
C GLY A 18 -1.65 -5.01 5.90
N ASP A 19 -0.91 -4.47 6.87
CA ASP A 19 -1.27 -3.23 7.56
C ASP A 19 -1.12 -1.99 6.66
N ALA A 20 -0.04 -1.90 5.87
CA ALA A 20 0.10 -0.81 4.88
C ALA A 20 -1.02 -0.84 3.85
N ARG A 21 -1.33 -2.03 3.31
CA ARG A 21 -2.44 -2.20 2.36
C ARG A 21 -3.77 -1.79 2.98
N TYR A 22 -4.01 -2.14 4.24
CA TYR A 22 -5.20 -1.71 4.96
C TYR A 22 -5.29 -0.19 5.15
N ARG A 23 -4.17 0.46 5.46
CA ARG A 23 -4.11 1.93 5.58
C ARG A 23 -4.39 2.63 4.25
N ILE A 24 -3.82 2.14 3.14
CA ILE A 24 -4.12 2.65 1.80
C ILE A 24 -5.61 2.52 1.51
N LEU A 25 -6.18 1.33 1.70
CA LEU A 25 -7.60 1.11 1.50
C LEU A 25 -8.45 2.08 2.32
N ARG A 26 -8.11 2.26 3.61
CA ARG A 26 -8.88 3.13 4.50
C ARG A 26 -8.78 4.59 4.10
N TYR A 27 -7.59 5.07 3.76
CA TYR A 27 -7.38 6.44 3.28
C TYR A 27 -8.20 6.72 2.02
N VAL A 28 -8.15 5.82 1.04
CA VAL A 28 -8.87 5.99 -0.23
C VAL A 28 -10.39 5.93 -0.03
N VAL A 29 -10.88 5.01 0.81
CA VAL A 29 -12.31 4.92 1.15
C VAL A 29 -12.80 6.18 1.85
N ASP A 30 -12.01 6.74 2.77
CA ASP A 30 -12.37 7.94 3.53
C ASP A 30 -12.43 9.18 2.62
N LYS A 31 -11.45 9.32 1.73
CA LYS A 31 -11.32 10.47 0.82
C LYS A 31 -12.27 10.43 -0.38
N TYR A 32 -12.33 9.31 -1.08
CA TYR A 32 -13.07 9.17 -2.34
C TYR A 32 -14.44 8.49 -2.17
N GLY A 33 -14.71 7.94 -0.98
CA GLY A 33 -15.94 7.24 -0.68
C GLY A 33 -15.98 5.81 -1.21
N ARG A 34 -16.88 5.01 -0.62
CA ARG A 34 -17.05 3.59 -0.96
C ARG A 34 -17.45 3.35 -2.41
N LYS A 35 -18.28 4.23 -3.00
CA LYS A 35 -18.77 4.06 -4.37
C LYS A 35 -17.61 4.06 -5.37
N ARG A 36 -16.72 5.05 -5.27
CA ARG A 36 -15.56 5.17 -6.18
C ARG A 36 -14.62 3.98 -6.04
N VAL A 37 -14.37 3.54 -4.80
CA VAL A 37 -13.55 2.35 -4.52
C VAL A 37 -14.13 1.09 -5.17
N LEU A 38 -15.45 0.89 -5.13
CA LEU A 38 -16.08 -0.26 -5.77
C LEU A 38 -15.95 -0.21 -7.30
N GLU A 39 -16.11 0.98 -7.90
CA GLU A 39 -15.99 1.18 -9.35
C GLU A 39 -14.58 0.85 -9.85
N GLU A 40 -13.54 1.33 -9.16
CA GLU A 40 -12.15 1.12 -9.57
C GLU A 40 -11.64 -0.30 -9.31
N THR A 41 -12.09 -0.93 -8.23
CA THR A 41 -11.59 -2.26 -7.83
C THR A 41 -12.44 -3.42 -8.37
N GLY A 42 -13.64 -3.15 -8.86
CA GLY A 42 -14.60 -4.19 -9.26
C GLY A 42 -15.10 -5.06 -8.10
N LEU A 43 -14.84 -4.66 -6.85
CA LEU A 43 -15.22 -5.43 -5.67
C LEU A 43 -16.73 -5.42 -5.45
N SER A 44 -17.24 -6.48 -4.83
CA SER A 44 -18.61 -6.46 -4.30
C SER A 44 -18.69 -5.58 -3.04
N ARG A 45 -19.87 -5.00 -2.77
CA ARG A 45 -20.14 -4.25 -1.54
C ARG A 45 -19.82 -5.05 -0.27
N VAL A 46 -20.11 -6.34 -0.28
CA VAL A 46 -19.85 -7.25 0.84
C VAL A 46 -18.34 -7.44 1.03
N THR A 47 -17.60 -7.61 -0.06
CA THR A 47 -16.14 -7.74 -0.01
C THR A 47 -15.51 -6.49 0.57
N LEU A 48 -15.87 -5.31 0.05
CA LEU A 48 -15.35 -4.04 0.57
C LEU A 48 -15.66 -3.86 2.06
N TRP A 49 -16.88 -4.18 2.51
CA TRP A 49 -17.22 -4.14 3.92
C TRP A 49 -16.35 -5.08 4.75
N ARG A 50 -16.14 -6.33 4.32
CA ARG A 50 -15.26 -7.28 5.05
C ARG A 50 -13.83 -6.77 5.14
N LEU A 51 -13.33 -6.14 4.08
CA LEU A 51 -11.99 -5.56 4.08
C LEU A 51 -11.89 -4.39 5.06
N ILE A 52 -12.86 -3.45 5.04
CA ILE A 52 -12.91 -2.30 5.95
C ILE A 52 -13.06 -2.73 7.42
N GLU A 53 -13.82 -3.79 7.68
CA GLU A 53 -13.99 -4.34 9.03
C GLU A 53 -12.84 -5.23 9.48
N GLY A 54 -11.79 -5.41 8.65
CA GLY A 54 -10.65 -6.28 8.96
C GLY A 54 -11.00 -7.77 9.01
N LYS A 55 -12.19 -8.17 8.52
CA LYS A 55 -12.66 -9.57 8.47
C LYS A 55 -12.03 -10.37 7.33
N SER A 56 -11.32 -9.70 6.43
CA SER A 56 -10.62 -10.34 5.32
C SER A 56 -9.32 -9.59 5.03
N PRO A 57 -8.24 -10.29 4.67
CA PRO A 57 -6.98 -9.64 4.34
C PRO A 57 -7.09 -8.82 3.06
N VAL A 58 -6.43 -7.67 3.03
CA VAL A 58 -6.34 -6.82 1.84
C VAL A 58 -5.24 -7.38 0.92
N ARG A 59 -5.63 -7.97 -0.21
CA ARG A 59 -4.72 -8.57 -1.18
C ARG A 59 -4.03 -7.49 -2.03
N PRO A 60 -2.84 -7.77 -2.60
CA PRO A 60 -2.15 -6.80 -3.45
C PRO A 60 -2.99 -6.36 -4.65
N GLU A 61 -3.71 -7.30 -5.27
CA GLU A 61 -4.57 -7.05 -6.44
C GLU A 61 -5.67 -5.99 -6.18
N TYR A 62 -6.05 -5.76 -4.93
CA TYR A 62 -7.05 -4.74 -4.58
C TYR A 62 -6.44 -3.35 -4.41
N ILE A 63 -5.13 -3.24 -4.25
CA ILE A 63 -4.44 -1.98 -3.96
C ILE A 63 -3.95 -1.32 -5.24
N GLU A 64 -3.52 -2.08 -6.25
CA GLU A 64 -3.05 -1.51 -7.52
C GLU A 64 -4.05 -0.52 -8.15
N PRO A 65 -5.37 -0.82 -8.24
CA PRO A 65 -6.34 0.14 -8.77
C PRO A 65 -6.52 1.37 -7.86
N LEU A 66 -6.35 1.20 -6.55
CA LEU A 66 -6.49 2.29 -5.58
C LEU A 66 -5.31 3.26 -5.61
N LEU A 67 -4.11 2.78 -5.94
CA LEU A 67 -2.95 3.67 -6.11
C LEU A 67 -3.16 4.63 -7.29
N LYS A 68 -3.90 4.24 -8.33
CA LYS A 68 -4.23 5.12 -9.47
C LYS A 68 -5.11 6.31 -9.07
N LEU A 69 -5.83 6.20 -7.96
CA LEU A 69 -6.62 7.31 -7.40
C LEU A 69 -5.78 8.29 -6.60
N LEU A 70 -4.56 7.92 -6.23
CA LEU A 70 -3.70 8.74 -5.40
C LEU A 70 -2.70 9.54 -6.23
N THR A 71 -2.34 10.71 -5.73
CA THR A 71 -1.07 11.32 -6.11
C THR A 71 0.07 10.63 -5.36
N GLN A 72 1.29 10.75 -5.87
CA GLN A 72 2.48 10.26 -5.18
C GLN A 72 2.59 10.88 -3.78
N GLU A 73 2.35 12.19 -3.67
CA GLU A 73 2.38 12.92 -2.40
C GLU A 73 1.36 12.38 -1.39
N GLU A 74 0.13 12.08 -1.85
CA GLU A 74 -0.89 11.50 -0.98
C GLU A 74 -0.47 10.14 -0.44
N PHE A 75 0.11 9.30 -1.30
CA PHE A 75 0.61 7.99 -0.92
C PHE A 75 1.74 8.10 0.12
N GLU A 76 2.72 8.97 -0.10
CA GLU A 76 3.87 9.18 0.79
C GLU A 76 3.44 9.76 2.15
N ASN A 77 2.38 10.56 2.19
CA ASN A 77 1.82 11.13 3.41
C ASN A 77 0.92 10.17 4.20
N ILE A 78 0.64 8.94 3.70
CA ILE A 78 -0.09 7.94 4.48
C ILE A 78 0.74 7.58 5.73
N PRO A 79 0.22 7.75 6.95
CA PRO A 79 0.99 7.53 8.18
C PRO A 79 1.63 6.13 8.25
N ASN A 80 2.95 6.11 8.44
CA ASN A 80 3.82 4.92 8.50
C ASN A 80 3.76 3.99 7.27
N ILE A 81 3.42 4.50 6.09
CA ILE A 81 3.57 3.72 4.84
C ILE A 81 5.04 3.33 4.63
N ILE A 82 5.98 4.24 4.98
CA ILE A 82 7.43 4.07 4.86
C ILE A 82 8.01 3.11 5.91
N ASP A 83 7.54 3.17 7.17
CA ASP A 83 7.96 2.24 8.23
C ASP A 83 7.67 0.78 7.85
N THR A 84 6.64 0.59 7.04
CA THR A 84 6.19 -0.71 6.57
C THR A 84 7.02 -1.23 5.39
N LEU A 85 7.50 -0.36 4.49
CA LEU A 85 8.50 -0.70 3.48
C LEU A 85 9.86 -1.02 4.13
N GLY A 86 10.16 -0.39 5.26
CA GLY A 86 11.42 -0.50 6.00
C GLY A 86 11.54 -1.69 6.97
N ARG A 87 10.47 -2.42 7.30
CA ARG A 87 10.60 -3.60 8.19
C ARG A 87 11.37 -4.77 7.58
N ILE A 88 11.51 -4.84 6.25
CA ILE A 88 12.45 -5.76 5.59
C ILE A 88 13.89 -5.21 5.65
N HIS A 89 14.07 -3.88 5.64
CA HIS A 89 15.39 -3.23 5.66
C HIS A 89 16.04 -3.15 7.04
N LYS A 90 15.28 -3.29 8.14
CA LYS A 90 15.86 -3.27 9.49
C LYS A 90 16.67 -4.53 9.79
N ILE A 91 16.30 -5.69 9.22
CA ILE A 91 17.10 -6.92 9.34
C ILE A 91 18.42 -6.77 8.55
N THR A 92 18.38 -6.22 7.33
CA THR A 92 19.60 -6.04 6.52
C THR A 92 20.51 -4.95 7.07
N SER A 93 19.98 -3.83 7.59
CA SER A 93 20.83 -2.78 8.16
C SER A 93 21.48 -3.21 9.48
N THR A 94 20.81 -4.01 10.32
CA THR A 94 21.44 -4.56 11.54
C THR A 94 22.52 -5.60 11.20
N LEU A 95 22.33 -6.42 10.16
CA LEU A 95 23.36 -7.37 9.71
C LEU A 95 24.56 -6.68 9.03
N ILE A 96 24.34 -5.58 8.30
CA ILE A 96 25.42 -4.81 7.67
C ILE A 96 26.25 -4.02 8.71
N SER A 97 25.65 -3.60 9.83
CA SER A 97 26.38 -2.96 10.93
C SER A 97 27.18 -3.94 11.79
N LEU A 98 26.79 -5.22 11.85
CA LEU A 98 27.50 -6.26 12.62
C LEU A 98 28.69 -6.89 11.87
N SER A 99 28.68 -6.88 10.53
CA SER A 99 29.76 -7.46 9.70
C SER A 99 30.92 -6.49 9.41
N ARG A 100 30.95 -5.32 10.07
CA ARG A 100 31.93 -4.24 9.82
C ARG A 100 32.80 -3.93 11.05
N GLN A 101 32.76 -4.80 12.06
CA GLN A 101 33.71 -4.84 13.17
C GLN A 101 34.49 -6.16 13.13
N ASP A 102 35.35 -6.30 12.12
CA ASP A 102 36.58 -7.09 12.15
C ASP A 102 37.56 -6.45 11.15
#